data_AF-A0A923JG91-F1
#
_entry.id   AF-A0A923JG91-F1
#
_cell.length_a   1.000
_cell.length_b   1.000
_cell.length_c   1.000
_cell.angle_alpha   90.00
_cell.angle_beta   90.00
_cell.angle_gamma   90.00
#
_symmetry.space_group_name_H-M   'P 1'
#
loop_
_entity.id
_entity.type
_entity.pdbx_description
1 polymer ?
#
loop_
_entity_poly.entity_id
_entity_poly.type
_entity_poly.pdbx_seq_one_letter_code
_entity_poly.pdbx_strand_id
1 'polypeptide(L)'
;MTAVQIYALIAIVLMVAGVYWLAYRHGFNSGRAEGYSGGYSEGYDVGGCVGYRDGQAIQSADSTEEIRNLQHTLDQAHDQRKKLYAHYERALAASKLGEQERLTLLEIADKLRIASETFSAFRTGKKLERDTRTLRDQALAMAALLEPAEQENAA
;
A
#
# COMPACT_ATOMS: atom_id res chain seq x y z
N MET A 1 -59.65 17.88 80.22
CA MET A 1 -58.24 17.86 79.78
C MET A 1 -57.57 19.13 80.27
N THR A 2 -56.48 19.04 81.01
CA THR A 2 -55.76 20.23 81.49
C THR A 2 -54.91 20.80 80.36
N ALA A 3 -54.86 22.12 80.21
CA ALA A 3 -54.14 22.81 79.13
C ALA A 3 -52.68 22.34 78.98
N VAL A 4 -52.06 21.94 80.10
CA VAL A 4 -50.70 21.39 80.18
C VAL A 4 -50.53 20.12 79.31
N GLN A 5 -51.52 19.23 79.30
CA GLN A 5 -51.44 18.00 78.50
C GLN A 5 -51.49 18.29 76.99
N ILE A 6 -52.26 19.32 76.58
CA ILE A 6 -52.36 19.74 75.18
C ILE A 6 -51.04 20.34 74.71
N TYR A 7 -50.41 21.21 75.51
CA TYR A 7 -49.10 21.79 75.17
C TYR A 7 -48.00 20.74 75.09
N ALA A 8 -47.99 19.76 76.00
CA ALA A 8 -47.05 18.65 75.96
C ALA A 8 -47.18 17.82 74.67
N LEU A 9 -48.41 17.55 74.23
CA LEU A 9 -48.68 16.78 73.02
C LEU A 9 -48.24 17.54 71.76
N ILE A 10 -48.53 18.84 71.69
CA ILE A 10 -48.08 19.70 70.57
C ILE A 10 -46.55 19.76 70.50
N ALA A 11 -45.86 19.90 71.63
CA ALA A 11 -44.40 19.94 71.68
C ALA A 11 -43.77 18.65 71.15
N ILE A 12 -44.34 17.49 71.51
CA ILE A 12 -43.88 16.18 71.01
C ILE A 12 -44.08 16.07 69.50
N VAL A 13 -45.27 16.46 68.98
CA VAL A 13 -45.56 16.40 67.54
C VAL A 13 -44.61 17.29 66.74
N LEU A 14 -44.35 18.51 67.22
CA LEU A 14 -43.42 19.43 66.55
C LEU A 14 -41.97 18.91 66.58
N MET A 15 -41.55 18.27 67.67
CA MET A 15 -40.22 17.68 67.75
C MET A 15 -40.05 16.53 66.75
N VAL A 16 -41.04 15.63 66.67
CA VAL A 16 -41.03 14.51 65.72
C VAL A 16 -41.04 15.01 64.28
N ALA A 17 -41.87 16.01 63.97
CA ALA A 17 -41.92 16.62 62.64
C ALA A 17 -40.59 17.30 62.27
N GLY A 18 -39.95 17.99 63.22
CA GLY A 18 -38.64 18.63 63.03
C GLY A 18 -37.53 17.62 62.76
N VAL A 19 -37.48 16.52 63.51
CA VAL A 19 -36.50 15.43 63.29
C VAL A 19 -36.73 14.76 61.94
N TYR A 20 -37.98 14.47 61.58
CA TYR A 20 -38.33 13.88 60.29
C TYR A 20 -37.92 14.79 59.12
N TRP A 21 -38.19 16.10 59.24
CA TRP A 21 -37.82 17.07 58.23
C TRP A 21 -36.30 17.19 58.04
N LEU A 22 -35.53 17.24 59.14
CA LEU A 22 -34.07 17.28 59.11
C LEU A 22 -33.49 16.02 58.48
N ALA A 23 -34.00 14.84 58.85
CA ALA A 23 -33.57 13.57 58.28
C ALA A 23 -33.87 13.48 56.78
N TYR A 24 -35.06 13.89 56.35
CA TYR A 24 -35.45 13.89 54.93
C TYR A 24 -34.61 14.86 54.10
N ARG A 25 -34.37 16.08 54.62
CA ARG A 25 -33.55 17.10 53.94
C ARG A 25 -32.08 16.68 53.84
N HIS A 26 -31.54 16.09 54.90
CA HIS A 26 -30.16 15.63 54.93
C HIS A 26 -29.98 14.41 54.03
N GLY A 27 -30.88 13.42 54.09
CA GLY A 27 -30.83 12.24 53.23
C GLY A 27 -30.94 12.56 51.74
N PHE A 28 -31.81 13.50 51.36
CA PHE A 28 -31.93 13.92 49.96
C PHE A 28 -30.69 14.67 49.45
N ASN A 29 -30.08 15.53 50.27
CA ASN A 29 -28.86 16.25 49.90
C ASN A 29 -27.64 15.30 49.83
N SER A 30 -27.48 14.40 50.79
CA SER A 30 -26.35 13.45 50.81
C SER A 30 -26.46 12.43 49.67
N GLY A 31 -27.66 11.88 49.42
CA GLY A 31 -27.87 10.91 48.34
C GLY A 31 -27.63 11.50 46.94
N ARG A 32 -27.98 12.77 46.71
CA ARG A 32 -27.65 13.47 45.46
C ARG A 32 -26.18 13.80 45.34
N ALA A 33 -25.55 14.24 46.43
CA ALA A 33 -24.13 14.60 46.44
C ALA A 33 -23.25 13.38 46.17
N GLU A 34 -23.47 12.28 46.87
CA GLU A 34 -22.70 11.03 46.73
C GLU A 34 -22.98 10.33 45.40
N GLY A 35 -24.24 10.30 44.95
CA GLY A 35 -24.59 9.70 43.66
C GLY A 35 -24.03 10.47 42.46
N TYR A 36 -24.00 11.80 42.52
CA TYR A 36 -23.45 12.63 41.45
C TYR A 36 -21.93 12.69 41.49
N SER A 37 -21.30 12.75 42.67
CA SER A 37 -19.84 12.85 42.75
C SER A 37 -19.16 11.49 42.54
N GLY A 38 -19.60 10.44 43.24
CA GLY A 38 -18.98 9.11 43.17
C GLY A 38 -19.24 8.42 41.84
N GLY A 39 -20.49 8.43 41.36
CA GLY A 39 -20.85 7.80 40.09
C GLY A 39 -20.23 8.51 38.88
N TYR A 40 -20.11 9.84 38.91
CA TYR A 40 -19.49 10.60 37.82
C TYR A 40 -17.97 10.46 37.84
N SER A 41 -17.31 10.53 39.01
CA SER A 41 -15.84 10.37 39.05
C SER A 41 -15.41 8.95 38.68
N GLU A 42 -16.06 7.93 39.23
CA GLU A 42 -15.69 6.53 39.01
C GLU A 42 -16.03 6.09 37.58
N GLY A 43 -17.18 6.52 37.04
CA GLY A 43 -17.57 6.26 35.66
C GLY A 43 -16.73 7.00 34.62
N TYR A 44 -16.34 8.25 34.89
CA TYR A 44 -15.53 9.06 33.97
C TYR A 44 -14.05 8.63 33.97
N ASP A 45 -13.47 8.30 35.13
CA ASP A 45 -12.08 7.81 35.20
C ASP A 45 -11.95 6.40 34.61
N VAL A 46 -12.83 5.46 34.98
CA VAL A 46 -12.72 4.08 34.49
C VAL A 46 -13.14 4.00 33.01
N GLY A 47 -14.29 4.56 32.65
CA GLY A 47 -14.80 4.51 31.27
C GLY A 47 -13.99 5.35 30.29
N GLY A 48 -13.57 6.55 30.69
CA GLY A 48 -12.80 7.46 29.86
C GLY A 48 -11.37 6.99 29.64
N CYS A 49 -10.67 6.56 30.69
CA CYS A 49 -9.26 6.18 30.57
C CYS A 49 -9.08 4.81 29.92
N VAL A 50 -9.92 3.83 30.25
CA VAL A 50 -9.84 2.48 29.67
C VAL A 50 -10.31 2.51 28.21
N GLY A 51 -11.44 3.15 27.93
CA GLY A 51 -11.96 3.26 26.56
C GLY A 51 -11.02 4.03 25.62
N TYR A 52 -10.39 5.10 26.10
CA TYR A 52 -9.42 5.86 25.30
C TYR A 52 -8.12 5.07 25.04
N ARG A 53 -7.60 4.38 26.05
CA ARG A 53 -6.38 3.55 25.91
C ARG A 53 -6.62 2.34 25.00
N ASP A 54 -7.72 1.62 25.19
CA ASP A 54 -8.08 0.48 24.33
C ASP A 54 -8.39 0.94 22.91
N GLY A 55 -9.12 2.04 22.72
CA GLY A 55 -9.38 2.60 21.40
C GLY A 55 -8.10 3.01 20.68
N GLN A 56 -7.15 3.62 21.39
CA GLN A 56 -5.84 4.00 20.84
C GLN A 56 -4.97 2.78 20.56
N ALA A 57 -5.01 1.74 21.40
CA ALA A 57 -4.30 0.49 21.17
C ALA A 57 -4.86 -0.27 19.95
N ILE A 58 -6.17 -0.29 19.76
CA ILE A 58 -6.82 -0.91 18.60
C ILE A 58 -6.48 -0.12 17.32
N GLN A 59 -6.62 1.20 17.32
CA GLN A 59 -6.26 2.02 16.16
C GLN A 59 -4.78 1.89 15.78
N SER A 60 -3.89 1.86 16.77
CA SER A 60 -2.47 1.71 16.52
C SER A 60 -2.10 0.30 16.05
N ALA A 61 -2.76 -0.74 16.55
CA ALA A 61 -2.61 -2.11 16.04
C ALA A 61 -3.10 -2.22 14.59
N ASP A 62 -4.29 -1.71 14.28
CA ASP A 62 -4.89 -1.72 12.95
C ASP A 62 -4.01 -0.95 11.94
N SER A 63 -3.56 0.26 12.32
CA SER A 63 -2.62 1.05 11.51
C SER A 63 -1.28 0.33 11.32
N THR A 64 -0.80 -0.41 12.32
CA THR A 64 0.45 -1.18 12.23
C THR A 64 0.29 -2.38 11.29
N GLU A 65 -0.86 -3.04 11.30
CA GLU A 65 -1.19 -4.13 10.38
C GLU A 65 -1.33 -3.63 8.95
N GLU A 66 -2.00 -2.50 8.74
CA GLU A 66 -2.10 -1.84 7.42
C GLU A 66 -0.72 -1.47 6.88
N ILE A 67 0.15 -0.87 7.69
CA ILE A 67 1.53 -0.53 7.29
C ILE A 67 2.32 -1.80 6.95
N ARG A 68 2.21 -2.87 7.73
CA ARG A 68 2.88 -4.15 7.45
C ARG A 68 2.39 -4.78 6.15
N ASN A 69 1.09 -4.72 5.89
CA ASN A 69 0.51 -5.25 4.66
C ASN A 69 0.94 -4.42 3.44
N LEU A 70 0.97 -3.10 3.55
CA LEU A 70 1.50 -2.20 2.52
C LEU A 70 3.00 -2.43 2.27
N GLN A 71 3.80 -2.64 3.32
CA GLN A 71 5.21 -3.02 3.18
C GLN A 71 5.37 -4.36 2.48
N HIS A 72 4.58 -5.37 2.87
CA HIS A 72 4.62 -6.68 2.25
C HIS A 72 4.25 -6.63 0.75
N THR A 73 3.24 -5.83 0.38
CA THR A 73 2.87 -5.66 -1.04
C THR A 73 3.94 -4.90 -1.83
N LEU A 74 4.60 -3.90 -1.23
CA LEU A 74 5.75 -3.21 -1.83
C LEU A 74 6.96 -4.14 -2.02
N ASP A 75 7.30 -4.93 -1.00
CA ASP A 75 8.39 -5.90 -1.08
C ASP A 75 8.10 -6.96 -2.14
N GLN A 76 6.86 -7.46 -2.19
CA GLN A 76 6.44 -8.42 -3.21
C GLN A 76 6.50 -7.82 -4.62
N ALA A 77 6.06 -6.57 -4.81
CA ALA A 77 6.15 -5.88 -6.09
C ALA A 77 7.61 -5.62 -6.51
N HIS A 78 8.48 -5.28 -5.55
CA HIS A 78 9.90 -5.08 -5.77
C HIS A 78 10.58 -6.40 -6.18
N ASP A 79 10.28 -7.50 -5.51
CA ASP A 79 10.79 -8.83 -5.84
C ASP A 79 10.31 -9.32 -7.21
N GLN A 80 9.03 -9.06 -7.54
CA GLN A 80 8.50 -9.34 -8.87
C GLN A 80 9.21 -8.53 -9.94
N ARG A 81 9.42 -7.23 -9.71
CA ARG A 81 10.15 -6.34 -10.63
C ARG A 81 11.60 -6.77 -10.80
N LYS A 82 12.27 -7.22 -9.73
CA LYS A 82 13.64 -7.76 -9.78
C LYS A 82 13.71 -9.06 -10.58
N LYS A 83 12.74 -9.97 -10.41
CA LYS A 83 12.62 -11.18 -11.22
C LYS A 83 12.39 -10.83 -12.69
N LEU A 84 11.46 -9.91 -12.98
CA LEU A 84 11.20 -9.43 -14.35
C LEU A 84 12.45 -8.82 -14.97
N TYR A 85 13.20 -8.01 -14.21
CA TYR A 85 14.44 -7.40 -14.67
C TYR A 85 15.54 -8.44 -14.92
N ALA A 86 15.65 -9.47 -14.08
CA ALA A 86 16.59 -10.58 -14.32
C ALA A 86 16.20 -11.43 -15.55
N HIS A 87 14.90 -11.62 -15.80
CA HIS A 87 14.40 -12.26 -17.01
C HIS A 87 14.66 -11.39 -18.24
N TYR A 88 14.41 -10.08 -18.14
CA TYR A 88 14.74 -9.10 -19.17
C TYR A 88 16.25 -9.05 -19.42
N GLU A 89 17.09 -9.06 -18.40
CA GLU A 89 18.55 -9.04 -18.55
C GLU A 89 19.06 -10.35 -19.17
N ARG A 90 18.49 -11.51 -18.82
CA ARG A 90 18.80 -12.78 -19.48
C ARG A 90 18.28 -12.83 -20.92
N ALA A 91 17.07 -12.31 -21.17
CA ALA A 91 16.52 -12.21 -22.51
C ALA A 91 17.30 -11.21 -23.37
N LEU A 92 17.76 -10.10 -22.77
CA LEU A 92 18.63 -9.09 -23.37
C LEU A 92 20.03 -9.65 -23.59
N ALA A 93 20.57 -10.44 -22.67
CA ALA A 93 21.85 -11.12 -22.85
C ALA A 93 21.76 -12.27 -23.87
N ALA A 94 20.59 -12.89 -24.01
CA ALA A 94 20.29 -13.82 -25.10
C ALA A 94 20.02 -13.07 -26.42
N SER A 95 19.48 -11.85 -26.37
CA SER A 95 19.26 -10.95 -27.50
C SER A 95 20.47 -10.06 -27.80
N LYS A 96 21.54 -10.11 -27.00
CA LYS A 96 22.89 -9.59 -27.28
C LYS A 96 23.55 -10.34 -28.44
N LEU A 97 22.77 -11.03 -29.26
CA LEU A 97 22.93 -11.11 -30.72
C LEU A 97 22.71 -9.74 -31.42
N GLY A 98 22.92 -8.59 -30.75
CA GLY A 98 22.26 -7.32 -31.09
C GLY A 98 23.07 -6.06 -30.80
N GLU A 99 24.15 -5.88 -31.56
CA GLU A 99 24.57 -4.65 -32.27
C GLU A 99 25.85 -5.03 -33.02
N GLN A 100 26.74 -5.79 -32.38
CA GLN A 100 27.95 -6.32 -33.00
C GLN A 100 27.65 -7.35 -34.09
N GLU A 101 26.66 -8.22 -33.90
CA GLU A 101 26.18 -9.18 -34.89
C GLU A 101 25.41 -8.47 -36.01
N ARG A 102 24.68 -7.40 -35.70
CA ARG A 102 24.03 -6.53 -36.69
C ARG A 102 25.07 -5.82 -37.56
N LEU A 103 26.09 -5.23 -36.95
CA LEU A 103 27.23 -4.61 -37.63
C LEU A 103 28.00 -5.62 -38.47
N THR A 104 28.18 -6.85 -37.97
CA THR A 104 28.83 -7.94 -38.72
C THR A 104 27.98 -8.38 -39.92
N LEU A 105 26.65 -8.48 -39.77
CA LEU A 105 25.73 -8.79 -40.87
C LEU A 105 25.70 -7.68 -41.93
N LEU A 106 25.76 -6.41 -41.52
CA LEU A 106 25.87 -5.27 -42.43
C LEU A 106 27.22 -5.28 -43.17
N GLU A 107 28.32 -5.57 -42.48
CA GLU A 107 29.65 -5.69 -43.10
C GLU A 107 29.70 -6.86 -44.12
N ILE A 108 29.07 -7.98 -43.80
CA ILE A 108 28.91 -9.12 -44.72
C ILE A 108 28.08 -8.71 -45.93
N ALA A 109 26.96 -8.01 -45.73
CA ALA A 109 26.10 -7.52 -46.82
C ALA A 109 26.86 -6.58 -47.77
N ASP A 110 27.74 -5.73 -47.25
CA ASP A 110 28.58 -4.84 -48.06
C ASP A 110 29.67 -5.59 -48.83
N LYS A 111 30.32 -6.57 -48.20
CA LYS A 111 31.29 -7.44 -48.90
C LYS A 111 30.62 -8.25 -50.01
N LEU A 112 29.40 -8.74 -49.77
CA LEU A 112 28.59 -9.43 -50.77
C LEU A 112 28.15 -8.49 -51.90
N ARG A 113 27.82 -7.23 -51.60
CA ARG A 113 27.56 -6.22 -52.64
C ARG A 113 28.76 -6.06 -53.57
N ILE A 114 29.95 -5.83 -53.03
CA ILE A 114 31.20 -5.68 -53.79
C ILE A 114 31.50 -6.93 -54.62
N ALA A 115 31.34 -8.12 -54.04
CA ALA A 115 31.52 -9.38 -54.75
C ALA A 115 30.51 -9.53 -55.91
N SER A 116 29.25 -9.19 -55.70
CA SER A 116 28.22 -9.25 -56.76
C SER A 116 28.51 -8.28 -57.91
N GLU A 117 28.95 -7.05 -57.60
CA GLU A 117 29.36 -6.05 -58.59
C GLU A 117 30.57 -6.55 -59.37
N THR A 118 31.54 -7.16 -58.69
CA THR A 118 32.72 -7.76 -59.32
C THR A 118 32.35 -8.92 -60.25
N PHE A 119 31.50 -9.86 -59.82
CA PHE A 119 31.04 -10.97 -60.65
C PHE A 119 30.20 -10.53 -61.85
N SER A 120 29.43 -9.44 -61.71
CA SER A 120 28.69 -8.84 -62.82
C SER A 120 29.63 -8.29 -63.90
N ALA A 121 30.77 -7.71 -63.50
CA ALA A 121 31.79 -7.19 -64.40
C ALA A 121 32.53 -8.29 -65.18
N PHE A 122 32.72 -9.48 -64.57
CA PHE A 122 33.43 -10.60 -65.20
C PHE A 122 32.61 -11.41 -66.24
N ARG A 123 31.34 -11.06 -66.51
CA ARG A 123 30.41 -11.64 -67.54
C ARG A 123 30.13 -13.16 -67.47
N THR A 124 30.95 -13.95 -66.77
CA THR A 124 30.85 -15.41 -66.61
C THR A 124 30.19 -15.84 -65.31
N GLY A 125 30.03 -14.90 -64.37
CA GLY A 125 29.54 -15.16 -63.01
C GLY A 125 28.04 -14.96 -62.78
N LYS A 126 27.17 -14.99 -63.80
CA LYS A 126 25.72 -14.68 -63.64
C LYS A 126 25.02 -15.48 -62.53
N LYS A 127 25.43 -16.73 -62.30
CA LYS A 127 24.94 -17.55 -61.20
C LYS A 127 25.45 -17.05 -59.85
N LEU A 128 26.76 -16.82 -59.73
CA LEU A 128 27.39 -16.29 -58.52
C LEU A 128 26.86 -14.89 -58.17
N GLU A 129 26.63 -14.02 -59.15
CA GLU A 129 26.03 -12.70 -58.97
C GLU A 129 24.64 -12.80 -58.34
N ARG A 130 23.79 -13.70 -58.85
CA ARG A 130 22.45 -13.94 -58.30
C ARG A 130 22.54 -14.50 -56.88
N ASP A 131 23.37 -15.52 -56.66
CA ASP A 131 23.51 -16.18 -55.36
C ASP A 131 24.04 -15.19 -54.30
N THR A 132 25.00 -14.35 -54.68
CA THR A 132 25.59 -13.31 -53.81
C THR A 132 24.56 -12.23 -53.46
N ARG A 133 23.70 -11.83 -54.40
CA ARG A 133 22.59 -10.91 -54.11
C ARG A 133 21.56 -11.51 -53.17
N THR A 134 21.18 -12.78 -53.37
CA THR A 134 20.24 -13.45 -52.45
C THR A 134 20.79 -13.57 -51.03
N LEU A 135 22.09 -13.84 -50.88
CA LEU A 135 22.76 -13.88 -49.57
C LEU A 135 22.84 -12.50 -48.92
N ARG A 136 23.05 -11.43 -49.71
CA ARG A 136 22.98 -10.05 -49.23
C ARG A 136 21.59 -9.72 -48.70
N ASP A 137 20.55 -10.06 -49.46
CA ASP A 137 19.17 -9.77 -49.07
C ASP A 137 18.77 -10.55 -47.80
N GLN A 138 19.25 -11.79 -47.64
CA GLN A 138 19.10 -12.57 -46.41
C GLN A 138 19.84 -11.93 -45.22
N ALA A 139 21.08 -11.49 -45.42
CA ALA A 139 21.86 -10.83 -44.37
C ALA A 139 21.20 -9.51 -43.92
N LEU A 140 20.64 -8.73 -44.87
CA LEU A 140 19.88 -7.52 -44.57
C LEU A 140 18.56 -7.83 -43.83
N ALA A 141 17.85 -8.89 -44.22
CA ALA A 141 16.65 -9.33 -43.53
C ALA A 141 16.94 -9.78 -42.09
N MET A 142 18.05 -10.51 -41.87
CA MET A 142 18.49 -10.89 -40.52
C MET A 142 18.90 -9.67 -39.69
N ALA A 143 19.55 -8.67 -40.29
CA ALA A 143 19.90 -7.42 -39.62
C ALA A 143 18.68 -6.58 -39.23
N ALA A 144 17.62 -6.60 -40.04
CA ALA A 144 16.35 -5.91 -39.76
C ALA A 144 15.56 -6.59 -38.63
N LEU A 145 15.64 -7.92 -38.49
CA LEU A 145 15.04 -8.65 -37.36
C LEU A 145 15.75 -8.38 -36.02
N LEU A 146 16.99 -7.90 -36.07
CA LEU A 146 17.81 -7.53 -34.92
C LEU A 146 17.73 -6.03 -34.61
N GLU A 147 16.92 -5.27 -35.35
CA GLU A 147 16.64 -3.87 -35.04
C GLU A 147 15.82 -3.84 -33.74
N PRO A 148 16.31 -3.22 -32.66
CA PRO A 148 15.56 -3.11 -31.42
C PRO A 148 14.27 -2.36 -31.73
N ALA A 149 13.13 -2.91 -31.31
CA ALA A 149 11.83 -2.27 -31.46
C ALA A 149 11.82 -0.94 -30.69
N GLU A 150 12.23 0.16 -31.34
CA GLU A 150 12.09 1.54 -30.84
C GLU A 150 10.62 2.01 -30.82
N GLN A 151 9.65 1.10 -30.62
CA GLN A 151 8.22 1.40 -30.76
C GLN A 151 7.40 1.07 -29.50
N GLU A 152 7.99 1.26 -28.32
CA GLU A 152 7.24 1.39 -27.06
C GLU A 152 7.62 2.63 -26.22
N ASN A 153 8.27 3.64 -26.82
CA ASN A 153 8.55 4.94 -26.15
C ASN A 153 7.83 6.13 -26.80
N ALA A 154 6.73 5.91 -27.52
CA ALA A 154 5.97 6.97 -28.17
C ALA A 154 4.43 6.80 -28.08
N ALA A 155 3.91 6.36 -26.93
CA ALA A 155 2.48 6.44 -26.62
C ALA A 155 2.25 6.93 -25.18
#